data_AF-A0A5D9D087-F1
#
_entry.id   AF-A0A5D9D087-F1
#
_cell.length_a   1.000
_cell.length_b   1.000
_cell.length_c   1.000
_cell.angle_alpha   90.00
_cell.angle_beta   90.00
_cell.angle_gamma   90.00
#
_symmetry.space_group_name_H-M   'P 1'
#
loop_
_entity.id
_entity.type
_entity.pdbx_description
1 polymer ?
#
loop_
_entity_poly.entity_id
_entity_poly.type
_entity_poly.pdbx_seq_one_letter_code
_entity_poly.pdbx_strand_id
1 'polypeptide(L)'
;MVGAEQVAPYAELIKISLVPTVTFMIWVLTQVVTLFDKKKRSRDEKKKLIRSLYAEIDFNTADLAGFLAVPFPYDVFVARISEDNSFIPHITDARHTHIYIKNIDLISVPGEEYVGDIVHFYGGLAKIRAKIDGIYMSSFPKISLEGRKSIIRSLYEEAESAKMIGEKLLKAMEERHKKYNLTRK
;
A
#
# COMPACT_ATOMS: atom_id res chain seq x y z
N MET A 1 24.73 15.62 -80.04
CA MET A 1 23.91 14.54 -79.45
C MET A 1 24.76 13.80 -78.44
N VAL A 2 24.63 14.14 -77.16
CA VAL A 2 25.22 13.39 -76.03
C VAL A 2 24.01 12.93 -75.22
N GLY A 3 23.80 11.62 -75.25
CA GLY A 3 22.56 10.94 -74.91
C GLY A 3 22.26 10.90 -73.41
N ALA A 4 20.97 10.79 -73.14
CA ALA A 4 20.28 10.79 -71.86
C ALA A 4 20.52 9.54 -70.97
N GLU A 5 21.71 8.93 -71.01
CA GLU A 5 21.98 7.62 -70.37
C GLU A 5 22.58 7.70 -68.95
N GLN A 6 22.99 8.88 -68.47
CA GLN A 6 23.63 9.01 -67.15
C GLN A 6 22.70 9.39 -66.00
N VAL A 7 21.42 9.68 -66.24
CA VAL A 7 20.51 10.20 -65.19
C VAL A 7 19.67 9.10 -64.52
N ALA A 8 19.46 7.96 -65.20
CA ALA A 8 18.71 6.82 -64.69
C ALA A 8 19.33 6.11 -63.46
N PRO A 9 20.66 5.86 -63.38
CA PRO A 9 21.22 5.09 -62.27
C PRO A 9 21.20 5.84 -60.93
N TYR A 10 21.27 7.17 -60.95
CA TYR A 10 21.21 7.98 -59.72
C TYR A 10 19.80 8.03 -59.12
N ALA A 11 18.75 8.04 -59.96
CA ALA A 11 17.37 8.07 -59.48
C ALA A 11 16.96 6.76 -58.78
N GLU A 12 17.44 5.60 -59.24
CA GLU A 12 17.26 4.32 -58.55
C GLU A 12 18.09 4.24 -57.27
N LEU A 13 19.37 4.67 -57.30
CA LEU A 13 20.23 4.68 -56.11
C LEU A 13 19.69 5.59 -55.00
N ILE A 14 19.09 6.74 -55.35
CA ILE A 14 18.42 7.64 -54.41
C ILE A 14 17.19 6.96 -53.80
N LYS A 15 16.35 6.28 -54.60
CA LYS A 15 15.18 5.54 -54.08
C LYS A 15 15.59 4.40 -53.14
N ILE A 16 16.67 3.69 -53.45
CA ILE A 16 17.20 2.58 -52.65
C ILE A 16 17.75 3.06 -51.30
N SER A 17 18.33 4.26 -51.22
CA SER A 17 18.80 4.82 -49.93
C SER A 17 17.70 5.54 -49.15
N LEU A 18 16.70 6.10 -49.82
CA LEU A 18 15.61 6.86 -49.20
C LEU A 18 14.66 5.97 -48.40
N VAL A 19 14.27 4.80 -48.94
CA VAL A 19 13.32 3.90 -48.26
C VAL A 19 13.85 3.37 -46.92
N PRO A 20 15.10 2.85 -46.82
CA PRO A 20 15.70 2.46 -45.54
C PRO A 20 15.84 3.63 -44.57
N THR A 21 16.19 4.82 -45.07
CA THR A 21 16.34 6.03 -44.23
C THR A 21 15.00 6.47 -43.65
N VAL A 22 13.95 6.51 -44.45
CA VAL A 22 12.58 6.84 -44.00
C VAL A 22 12.08 5.79 -43.01
N THR A 23 12.30 4.50 -43.29
CA THR A 23 11.92 3.40 -42.39
C THR A 23 12.66 3.50 -41.05
N PHE A 24 13.96 3.79 -41.07
CA PHE A 24 14.76 4.00 -39.87
C PHE A 24 14.27 5.20 -39.07
N MET A 25 13.97 6.32 -39.73
CA MET A 25 13.41 7.52 -39.07
C MET A 25 12.04 7.24 -38.44
N ILE A 26 11.15 6.52 -39.12
CA ILE A 26 9.85 6.09 -38.56
C ILE A 26 10.08 5.17 -37.34
N TRP A 27 11.03 4.24 -37.42
CA TRP A 27 11.37 3.37 -36.29
C TRP A 27 11.91 4.17 -35.10
N VAL A 28 12.83 5.11 -35.32
CA VAL A 28 13.36 6.00 -34.27
C VAL A 28 12.23 6.81 -33.63
N LEU A 29 11.34 7.41 -34.43
CA LEU A 29 10.19 8.15 -33.91
C LEU A 29 9.27 7.26 -33.08
N THR A 30 9.03 6.02 -33.52
CA THR A 30 8.26 5.04 -32.76
C THR A 30 8.93 4.68 -31.44
N GLN A 31 10.26 4.51 -31.42
CA GLN A 31 11.01 4.27 -30.18
C GLN A 31 10.89 5.47 -29.22
N VAL A 32 10.99 6.70 -29.73
CA VAL A 32 10.81 7.91 -28.91
C VAL A 32 9.40 7.97 -28.31
N VAL A 33 8.35 7.75 -29.10
CA VAL A 33 6.96 7.73 -28.62
C VAL A 33 6.76 6.63 -27.57
N THR A 34 7.25 5.42 -27.80
CA THR A 34 7.11 4.32 -26.84
C THR A 34 7.86 4.60 -25.53
N LEU A 35 9.00 5.29 -25.56
CA LEU A 35 9.70 5.75 -24.36
C LEU A 35 8.89 6.78 -23.57
N PHE A 36 8.26 7.74 -24.26
CA PHE A 36 7.37 8.71 -23.62
C PHE A 36 6.15 8.04 -22.98
N ASP A 37 5.52 7.11 -23.68
CA ASP A 37 4.37 6.36 -23.17
C ASP A 37 4.74 5.50 -21.96
N LYS A 38 5.88 4.79 -22.01
CA LYS A 38 6.39 4.03 -20.86
C LYS A 38 6.61 4.93 -19.65
N LYS A 39 7.23 6.10 -19.84
CA LYS A 39 7.47 7.07 -18.77
C LYS A 39 6.16 7.64 -18.20
N LYS A 40 5.15 7.87 -19.04
CA LYS A 40 3.83 8.30 -18.59
C LYS A 40 3.13 7.20 -17.77
N ARG A 41 3.08 5.98 -18.30
CA ARG A 41 2.47 4.82 -17.61
C ARG A 41 3.11 4.56 -16.25
N SER A 42 4.44 4.55 -16.18
CA SER A 42 5.17 4.38 -14.92
C SER A 42 4.83 5.46 -13.88
N ARG A 43 4.66 6.73 -14.30
CA ARG A 43 4.23 7.81 -13.40
C ARG A 43 2.79 7.61 -12.92
N ASP A 44 1.89 7.18 -13.81
CA ASP A 44 0.49 6.93 -13.47
C ASP A 44 0.33 5.73 -12.53
N GLU A 45 1.11 4.67 -12.74
CA GLU A 45 1.18 3.50 -11.86
C GLU A 45 1.72 3.86 -10.48
N LYS A 46 2.81 4.62 -10.42
CA LYS A 46 3.35 5.15 -9.16
C LYS A 46 2.32 5.99 -8.41
N LYS A 47 1.61 6.87 -9.11
CA LYS A 47 0.54 7.69 -8.51
C LYS A 47 -0.60 6.82 -7.99
N LYS A 48 -1.06 5.83 -8.77
CA LYS A 48 -2.11 4.90 -8.35
C LYS A 48 -1.70 4.13 -7.10
N LEU A 49 -0.50 3.57 -7.09
CA LEU A 49 0.02 2.82 -5.94
C LEU A 49 0.05 3.69 -4.67
N ILE A 50 0.61 4.90 -4.75
CA ILE A 50 0.71 5.80 -3.60
C ILE A 50 -0.67 6.19 -3.07
N ARG A 51 -1.62 6.49 -3.96
CA ARG A 51 -2.99 6.83 -3.55
C ARG A 51 -3.73 5.64 -2.94
N SER A 52 -3.59 4.45 -3.52
CA SER A 52 -4.22 3.23 -2.99
C SER A 52 -3.65 2.85 -1.64
N LEU A 53 -2.32 2.92 -1.47
CA LEU A 53 -1.66 2.62 -0.21
C LEU A 53 -2.06 3.64 0.87
N TYR A 54 -2.07 4.92 0.51
CA TYR A 54 -2.55 5.98 1.41
C TYR A 54 -3.98 5.72 1.86
N ALA A 55 -4.89 5.41 0.94
CA ALA A 55 -6.28 5.13 1.27
C ALA A 55 -6.45 3.89 2.16
N GLU A 56 -5.63 2.85 1.97
CA GLU A 56 -5.64 1.66 2.84
C GLU A 56 -5.11 1.99 4.24
N ILE A 57 -4.04 2.77 4.36
CA ILE A 57 -3.53 3.22 5.67
C ILE A 57 -4.57 4.09 6.36
N ASP A 58 -5.21 5.02 5.63
CA ASP A 58 -6.24 5.93 6.15
C ASP A 58 -7.43 5.15 6.71
N PHE A 59 -7.95 4.20 5.92
CA PHE A 59 -9.05 3.34 6.34
C PHE A 59 -8.71 2.58 7.63
N ASN A 60 -7.56 1.89 7.67
CA ASN A 60 -7.19 1.11 8.87
C ASN A 60 -6.93 2.01 10.08
N THR A 61 -6.35 3.20 9.86
CA THR A 61 -6.09 4.14 10.95
C THR A 61 -7.40 4.66 11.53
N ALA A 62 -8.37 4.99 10.68
CA ALA A 62 -9.72 5.38 11.09
C ALA A 62 -10.46 4.25 11.82
N ASP A 63 -10.34 3.02 11.33
CA ASP A 63 -10.93 1.83 11.98
C ASP A 63 -10.34 1.59 13.38
N LEU A 64 -9.02 1.69 13.52
CA LEU A 64 -8.35 1.64 14.83
C LEU A 64 -8.81 2.75 15.76
N ALA A 65 -8.99 3.98 15.24
CA ALA A 65 -9.52 5.09 16.03
C ALA A 65 -10.97 4.82 16.48
N GLY A 66 -11.80 4.21 15.64
CA GLY A 66 -13.14 3.77 15.99
C GLY A 66 -13.14 2.70 17.09
N PHE A 67 -12.28 1.69 16.95
CA PHE A 67 -12.07 0.64 17.96
C PHE A 67 -11.64 1.22 19.31
N LEU A 68 -10.74 2.21 19.30
CA LEU A 68 -10.24 2.88 20.52
C LEU A 68 -11.23 3.89 21.11
N ALA A 69 -12.18 4.42 20.32
CA ALA A 69 -13.17 5.39 20.78
C ALA A 69 -14.34 4.73 21.55
N VAL A 70 -14.64 3.48 21.25
CA VAL A 70 -15.66 2.69 21.96
C VAL A 70 -15.02 1.44 22.55
N PRO A 71 -14.04 1.58 23.46
CA PRO A 71 -13.41 0.43 24.07
C PRO A 71 -14.47 -0.29 24.90
N PHE A 72 -14.52 -1.62 24.82
CA PHE A 72 -15.30 -2.39 25.78
C PHE A 72 -14.84 -1.99 27.19
N PRO A 73 -15.73 -1.52 28.08
CA PRO A 73 -15.30 -0.95 29.36
C PRO A 73 -14.48 -1.98 30.12
N TYR A 74 -13.20 -1.66 30.38
CA TYR A 74 -12.23 -2.63 30.89
C TYR A 74 -12.66 -3.21 32.24
N ASP A 75 -13.23 -2.36 33.08
CA ASP A 75 -13.85 -2.62 34.37
C ASP A 75 -15.06 -3.55 34.24
N VAL A 76 -15.92 -3.38 33.23
CA VAL A 76 -17.02 -4.31 32.92
C VAL A 76 -16.46 -5.66 32.45
N PHE A 77 -15.39 -5.66 31.65
CA PHE A 77 -14.72 -6.89 31.21
C PHE A 77 -14.18 -7.66 32.41
N VAL A 78 -13.46 -6.97 33.30
CA VAL A 78 -12.88 -7.54 34.52
C VAL A 78 -13.96 -8.12 35.43
N ALA A 79 -15.07 -7.42 35.63
CA ALA A 79 -16.20 -7.95 36.40
C ALA A 79 -16.73 -9.24 35.76
N ARG A 80 -16.95 -9.23 34.45
CA ARG A 80 -17.56 -10.36 33.73
C ARG A 80 -16.69 -11.61 33.71
N ILE A 81 -15.37 -11.49 33.47
CA ILE A 81 -14.45 -12.64 33.50
C ILE A 81 -14.20 -13.19 34.91
N SER A 82 -14.49 -12.39 35.94
CA SER A 82 -14.38 -12.80 37.35
C SER A 82 -15.61 -13.58 37.79
N GLU A 83 -16.79 -13.23 37.27
CA GLU A 83 -18.05 -13.95 37.48
C GLU A 83 -18.14 -15.23 36.65
N ASP A 84 -17.71 -15.18 35.39
CA ASP A 84 -17.80 -16.28 34.43
C ASP A 84 -16.43 -16.57 33.81
N ASN A 85 -15.82 -17.67 34.25
CA ASN A 85 -14.52 -18.08 33.72
C ASN A 85 -14.60 -18.56 32.24
N SER A 86 -15.79 -18.86 31.73
CA SER A 86 -16.02 -19.23 30.33
C SER A 86 -16.30 -18.04 29.42
N PHE A 87 -16.40 -16.82 29.98
CA PHE A 87 -16.67 -15.62 29.20
C PHE A 87 -15.54 -15.32 28.21
N ILE A 88 -15.91 -15.11 26.95
CA ILE A 88 -15.02 -14.67 25.86
C ILE A 88 -15.62 -13.37 25.29
N PRO A 89 -14.86 -12.25 25.28
CA PRO A 89 -15.35 -11.02 24.70
C PRO A 89 -15.45 -11.15 23.18
N HIS A 90 -16.48 -10.53 22.59
CA HIS A 90 -16.60 -10.45 21.14
C HIS A 90 -15.85 -9.23 20.62
N ILE A 91 -14.82 -9.46 19.80
CA ILE A 91 -13.96 -8.45 19.17
C ILE A 91 -13.80 -8.79 17.70
N THR A 92 -14.16 -7.87 16.81
CA THR A 92 -14.08 -8.05 15.36
C THR A 92 -12.82 -7.42 14.78
N ASP A 93 -12.21 -8.09 13.79
CA ASP A 93 -11.13 -7.56 12.96
C ASP A 93 -11.65 -7.34 11.53
N ALA A 94 -11.64 -6.09 11.06
CA ALA A 94 -12.06 -5.71 9.71
C ALA A 94 -10.94 -5.04 8.90
N ARG A 95 -9.67 -5.30 9.24
CA ARG A 95 -8.52 -4.68 8.59
C ARG A 95 -8.47 -4.92 7.08
N HIS A 96 -7.91 -3.95 6.36
CA HIS A 96 -7.62 -4.03 4.93
C HIS A 96 -6.11 -4.07 4.68
N THR A 97 -5.61 -5.15 4.11
CA THR A 97 -4.16 -5.32 3.83
C THR A 97 -3.86 -5.70 2.38
N HIS A 98 -4.87 -5.67 1.51
CA HIS A 98 -4.78 -6.21 0.16
C HIS A 98 -3.87 -5.38 -0.74
N ILE A 99 -3.92 -4.05 -0.64
CA ILE A 99 -3.05 -3.16 -1.42
C ILE A 99 -1.60 -3.37 -1.00
N TYR A 100 -1.32 -3.40 0.30
CA TYR A 100 0.02 -3.67 0.81
C TYR A 100 0.56 -5.02 0.34
N ILE A 101 -0.19 -6.11 0.56
CA ILE A 101 0.27 -7.47 0.22
C ILE A 101 0.53 -7.59 -1.27
N LYS A 102 -0.37 -7.09 -2.12
CA LYS A 102 -0.24 -7.19 -3.58
C LYS A 102 0.94 -6.40 -4.14
N ASN A 103 1.40 -5.37 -3.42
CA ASN A 103 2.43 -4.44 -3.89
C ASN A 103 3.65 -4.40 -2.96
N ILE A 104 3.90 -5.48 -2.20
CA ILE A 104 5.01 -5.53 -1.25
C ILE A 104 6.36 -5.30 -1.93
N ASP A 105 6.55 -5.81 -3.15
CA ASP A 105 7.78 -5.62 -3.94
C ASP A 105 7.99 -4.15 -4.37
N LEU A 106 6.95 -3.32 -4.26
CA LEU A 106 6.93 -1.92 -4.65
C LEU A 106 6.77 -0.97 -3.45
N ILE A 107 6.94 -1.46 -2.23
CA ILE A 107 6.82 -0.68 -0.98
C ILE A 107 7.77 0.51 -0.89
N SER A 108 8.90 0.50 -1.60
CA SER A 108 9.83 1.62 -1.67
C SER A 108 9.34 2.77 -2.56
N VAL A 109 8.32 2.55 -3.39
CA VAL A 109 7.81 3.54 -4.36
C VAL A 109 7.27 4.84 -3.70
N PRO A 110 6.50 4.78 -2.60
CA PRO A 110 6.15 5.95 -1.80
C PRO A 110 7.36 6.66 -1.17
N GLY A 111 8.45 5.94 -0.92
CA GLY A 111 9.66 6.45 -0.28
C GLY A 111 10.43 5.40 0.51
N GLU A 112 11.74 5.31 0.31
CA GLU A 112 12.60 4.36 1.05
C GLU A 112 12.59 4.62 2.56
N GLU A 113 12.53 5.89 2.97
CA GLU A 113 12.50 6.27 4.37
C GLU A 113 11.21 5.86 5.10
N TYR A 114 10.15 5.52 4.36
CA TYR A 114 8.86 5.09 4.94
C TYR A 114 8.68 3.58 4.97
N VAL A 115 9.58 2.82 4.32
CA VAL A 115 9.45 1.36 4.25
C VAL A 115 9.37 0.78 5.66
N GLY A 116 10.23 1.25 6.58
CA GLY A 116 10.20 0.83 7.98
C GLY A 116 8.86 1.13 8.68
N ASP A 117 8.36 2.36 8.56
CA ASP A 117 7.10 2.77 9.18
C ASP A 117 5.91 2.01 8.57
N ILE A 118 5.88 1.78 7.25
CA ILE A 118 4.85 0.99 6.57
C ILE A 118 4.88 -0.46 7.06
N VAL A 119 6.06 -1.09 7.10
CA VAL A 119 6.21 -2.47 7.61
C VAL A 119 5.78 -2.55 9.08
N HIS A 120 6.12 -1.55 9.90
CA HIS A 120 5.69 -1.51 11.29
C HIS A 120 4.17 -1.36 11.43
N PHE A 121 3.53 -0.51 10.62
CA PHE A 121 2.08 -0.35 10.62
C PHE A 121 1.38 -1.67 10.30
N TYR A 122 1.70 -2.30 9.17
CA TYR A 122 1.08 -3.56 8.76
C TYR A 122 1.47 -4.73 9.67
N GLY A 123 2.67 -4.71 10.26
CA GLY A 123 3.09 -5.64 11.29
C GLY A 123 2.29 -5.49 12.59
N GLY A 124 1.96 -4.26 12.99
CA GLY A 124 1.06 -3.97 14.10
C GLY A 124 -0.34 -4.53 13.86
N LEU A 125 -0.91 -4.27 12.67
CA LEU A 125 -2.19 -4.88 12.27
C LEU A 125 -2.14 -6.41 12.32
N ALA A 126 -1.04 -7.02 11.85
CA ALA A 126 -0.79 -8.46 11.93
C ALA A 126 -0.86 -9.00 13.38
N LYS A 127 -0.18 -8.31 14.31
CA LYS A 127 -0.18 -8.66 15.74
C LYS A 127 -1.55 -8.50 16.39
N ILE A 128 -2.28 -7.43 16.07
CA ILE A 128 -3.63 -7.19 16.59
C ILE A 128 -4.54 -8.37 16.25
N ARG A 129 -4.57 -8.79 14.98
CA ARG A 129 -5.34 -9.98 14.58
C ARG A 129 -4.89 -11.23 15.30
N ALA A 130 -3.59 -11.49 15.40
CA ALA A 130 -3.10 -12.68 16.09
C ALA A 130 -3.55 -12.72 17.57
N LYS A 131 -3.65 -11.55 18.22
CA LYS A 131 -4.21 -11.44 19.58
C LYS A 131 -5.71 -11.71 19.59
N ILE A 132 -6.48 -11.15 18.64
CA ILE A 132 -7.93 -11.39 18.51
C ILE A 132 -8.19 -12.88 18.28
N ASP A 133 -7.50 -13.51 17.33
CA ASP A 133 -7.58 -14.94 17.06
C ASP A 133 -7.24 -15.76 18.31
N GLY A 134 -6.21 -15.33 19.07
CA GLY A 134 -5.82 -15.94 20.34
C GLY A 134 -6.89 -15.88 21.44
N ILE A 135 -7.70 -14.83 21.49
CA ILE A 135 -8.82 -14.69 22.44
C ILE A 135 -9.92 -15.73 22.16
N TYR A 136 -10.12 -16.09 20.89
CA TYR A 136 -11.09 -17.11 20.49
C TYR A 136 -10.60 -18.55 20.61
N MET A 137 -9.32 -18.77 20.98
CA MET A 137 -8.80 -20.11 21.20
C MET A 137 -9.33 -20.72 22.50
N SER A 138 -9.50 -22.05 22.50
CA SER A 138 -9.96 -22.80 23.68
C SER A 138 -9.01 -22.73 24.89
N SER A 139 -7.80 -22.22 24.71
CA SER A 139 -6.83 -21.95 25.77
C SER A 139 -7.13 -20.66 26.53
N PHE A 140 -7.78 -19.67 25.93
CA PHE A 140 -8.04 -18.36 26.54
C PHE A 140 -8.79 -18.45 27.89
N PRO A 141 -9.92 -19.16 28.03
CA PRO A 141 -10.59 -19.29 29.32
C PRO A 141 -9.82 -20.16 30.36
N LYS A 142 -8.76 -20.85 29.93
CA LYS A 142 -7.96 -21.74 30.79
C LYS A 142 -6.75 -21.03 31.42
N ILE A 143 -6.39 -19.83 30.96
CA ILE A 143 -5.31 -19.05 31.58
C ILE A 143 -5.82 -18.30 32.81
N SER A 144 -4.89 -17.81 33.63
CA SER A 144 -5.24 -17.03 34.83
C SER A 144 -6.03 -15.77 34.49
N LEU A 145 -6.81 -15.29 35.47
CA LEU A 145 -7.54 -14.02 35.39
C LEU A 145 -6.61 -12.86 34.97
N GLU A 146 -5.45 -12.76 35.61
CA GLU A 146 -4.43 -11.75 35.28
C GLU A 146 -3.84 -11.93 33.87
N GLY A 147 -3.70 -13.17 33.40
CA GLY A 147 -3.32 -13.47 32.02
C GLY A 147 -4.34 -12.94 31.01
N ARG A 148 -5.63 -13.20 31.24
CA ARG A 148 -6.72 -12.71 30.37
C ARG A 148 -6.77 -11.18 30.35
N LYS A 149 -6.67 -10.54 31.52
CA LYS A 149 -6.57 -9.08 31.66
C LYS A 149 -5.39 -8.50 30.88
N SER A 150 -4.21 -9.12 30.99
CA SER A 150 -3.00 -8.68 30.32
C SER A 150 -3.12 -8.77 28.80
N ILE A 151 -3.72 -9.84 28.27
CA ILE A 151 -3.96 -10.00 26.83
C ILE A 151 -4.83 -8.87 26.30
N ILE A 152 -5.98 -8.60 26.94
CA ILE A 152 -6.89 -7.53 26.51
C ILE A 152 -6.21 -6.17 26.59
N ARG A 153 -5.51 -5.86 27.69
CA ARG A 153 -4.77 -4.59 27.79
C ARG A 153 -3.74 -4.45 26.66
N SER A 154 -2.96 -5.50 26.40
CA SER A 154 -1.95 -5.50 25.34
C SER A 154 -2.53 -5.38 23.93
N LEU A 155 -3.80 -5.76 23.73
CA LEU A 155 -4.50 -5.56 22.46
C LEU A 155 -4.78 -4.07 22.23
N TYR A 156 -5.28 -3.37 23.25
CA TYR A 156 -5.51 -1.92 23.18
C TYR A 156 -4.20 -1.13 23.04
N GLU A 157 -3.14 -1.53 23.75
CA GLU A 157 -1.81 -0.92 23.61
C GLU A 157 -1.27 -1.05 22.17
N GLU A 158 -1.41 -2.23 21.56
CA GLU A 158 -0.98 -2.44 20.16
C GLU A 158 -1.86 -1.65 19.18
N ALA A 159 -3.17 -1.55 19.42
CA ALA A 159 -4.08 -0.76 18.62
C ALA A 159 -3.73 0.74 18.65
N GLU A 160 -3.44 1.29 19.83
CA GLU A 160 -3.01 2.70 19.98
C GLU A 160 -1.68 2.93 19.27
N SER A 161 -0.71 2.03 19.44
CA SER A 161 0.58 2.10 18.76
C SER A 161 0.43 2.08 17.24
N ALA A 162 -0.37 1.15 16.70
CA ALA A 162 -0.62 1.05 15.27
C ALA A 162 -1.33 2.30 14.73
N LYS A 163 -2.32 2.84 15.46
CA LYS A 163 -3.01 4.09 15.09
C LYS A 163 -2.02 5.26 14.99
N MET A 164 -1.19 5.47 16.02
CA MET A 164 -0.20 6.56 16.03
C MET A 164 0.77 6.47 14.85
N ILE A 165 1.23 5.26 14.52
CA ILE A 165 2.10 5.03 13.35
C ILE A 165 1.34 5.35 12.05
N GLY A 166 0.09 4.91 11.92
CA GLY A 166 -0.76 5.21 10.78
C GLY A 166 -0.96 6.72 10.59
N GLU A 167 -1.29 7.45 11.65
CA GLU A 167 -1.45 8.90 11.62
C GLU A 167 -0.17 9.63 11.19
N LYS A 168 1.00 9.20 11.70
CA LYS A 168 2.31 9.73 11.33
C LYS A 168 2.61 9.44 9.85
N LEU A 169 2.37 8.23 9.38
CA LEU A 169 2.55 7.83 7.98
C LEU A 169 1.71 8.68 7.04
N LEU A 170 0.42 8.84 7.33
CA LEU A 170 -0.50 9.63 6.50
C LEU A 170 -0.04 11.07 6.38
N LYS A 171 0.36 11.69 7.50
CA LYS A 171 0.90 13.06 7.52
C LYS A 171 2.17 13.17 6.66
N ALA A 172 3.11 12.24 6.81
CA ALA A 172 4.33 12.22 6.02
C ALA A 172 4.07 12.02 4.52
N MET A 173 3.11 11.16 4.17
CA MET A 173 2.69 10.94 2.79
C MET A 173 2.04 12.18 2.17
N GLU A 174 1.16 12.87 2.90
CA GLU A 174 0.54 14.14 2.47
C GLU A 174 1.59 15.22 2.19
N GLU A 175 2.55 15.39 3.10
CA GLU A 175 3.61 16.40 3.00
C GLU A 175 4.53 16.16 1.81
N ARG A 176 4.91 14.90 1.54
CA ARG A 176 5.83 14.56 0.45
C ARG A 176 5.14 14.48 -0.91
N HIS A 177 3.91 13.97 -0.94
CA HIS A 177 3.20 13.68 -2.18
C HIS A 177 2.10 14.71 -2.47
N LYS A 178 2.32 15.99 -2.12
CA LYS A 178 1.39 17.11 -2.36
C LYS A 178 0.77 17.10 -3.76
N LYS A 179 1.58 16.80 -4.79
CA LYS A 179 1.16 16.72 -6.21
C LYS A 179 0.11 15.65 -6.51
N TYR A 180 -0.15 14.72 -5.60
CA TYR A 180 -1.14 13.66 -5.76
C TYR A 180 -2.48 13.97 -5.09
N ASN A 181 -2.62 15.12 -4.41
CA ASN A 181 -3.85 15.57 -3.74
C ASN A 181 -4.42 14.46 -2.84
N LEU A 182 -3.59 13.96 -1.93
CA LEU A 182 -4.01 13.01 -0.91
C LEU A 182 -4.92 13.74 0.08
N THR A 183 -6.02 13.11 0.47
CA THR A 183 -7.01 13.71 1.38
C THR A 183 -7.59 12.60 2.24
N ARG A 184 -7.52 12.77 3.56
CA ARG A 184 -8.14 11.88 4.53
C ARG A 184 -9.66 11.88 4.36
N LYS A 185 -10.28 10.75 4.62
CA LYS A 185 -11.73 10.62 4.63
C LYS A 185 -12.32 10.59 6.03
#